data_AF-A0A2D6WKF8-F1
#
_entry.id   AF-A0A2D6WKF8-F1
#
_cell.length_a   1.000
_cell.length_b   1.000
_cell.length_c   1.000
_cell.angle_alpha   90.00
_cell.angle_beta   90.00
_cell.angle_gamma   90.00
#
_symmetry.space_group_name_H-M   'P 1'
#
loop_
_entity.id
_entity.type
_entity.pdbx_description
1 polymer ?
#
loop_
_entity_poly.entity_id
_entity_poly.type
_entity_poly.pdbx_seq_one_letter_code
_entity_poly.pdbx_strand_id
1 'polypeptide(L)'
;MEGWIKMDIPTYSGRGPKVPSIVKNIIGEIYVKDRQQTAKEIMAEVHKWLKEHGGPQRPGWPGLSYIQKVLTKFRDPKSKLSPDPEDRPWSRISLAQYPIPPAALPVVLQVWAHSLRKDKPLTIRQALWVARLNCIFKDNIDMLWVASVTSSYHEKVLNLNAYPDTKEAISWHWVEDAYLYGQIADANIATDITNMIQDELEKQFQAGETRKEAQNER
;
A
#
# COMPACT_ATOMS: atom_id res chain seq x y z
N MET A 1 6.69 -1.68 -17.71
CA MET A 1 6.15 -3.00 -17.32
C MET A 1 7.28 -4.00 -17.30
N GLU A 2 7.28 -4.89 -16.31
CA GLU A 2 8.36 -5.81 -15.89
C GLU A 2 9.43 -5.21 -14.94
N GLY A 3 9.08 -5.20 -13.65
CA GLY A 3 9.97 -4.98 -12.52
C GLY A 3 9.56 -5.78 -11.29
N TRP A 4 8.78 -6.88 -11.44
CA TRP A 4 8.70 -7.81 -10.32
C TRP A 4 10.05 -8.49 -10.23
N ILE A 5 10.73 -8.28 -9.10
CA ILE A 5 11.83 -9.13 -8.65
C ILE A 5 11.40 -10.55 -9.02
N LYS A 6 12.17 -11.23 -9.89
CA LYS A 6 12.08 -12.68 -10.03
C LYS A 6 12.44 -13.24 -8.66
N MET A 7 11.48 -13.21 -7.73
CA MET A 7 11.60 -13.88 -6.47
C MET A 7 11.47 -15.34 -6.85
N ASP A 8 12.62 -15.97 -7.08
CA ASP A 8 12.71 -17.42 -7.11
C ASP A 8 12.25 -17.91 -5.75
N ILE A 9 10.94 -18.14 -5.60
CA ILE A 9 10.36 -18.62 -4.35
C ILE A 9 10.87 -20.04 -4.17
N PRO A 10 11.80 -20.30 -3.23
CA PRO A 10 12.44 -21.60 -3.12
C PRO A 10 11.38 -22.64 -2.77
N THR A 11 11.32 -23.72 -3.56
CA THR A 11 10.50 -24.88 -3.24
C THR A 11 11.24 -25.73 -2.22
N TYR A 12 10.97 -25.52 -0.94
CA TYR A 12 11.44 -26.44 0.10
C TYR A 12 10.55 -27.69 0.13
N SER A 13 11.17 -28.86 0.20
CA SER A 13 10.53 -30.18 0.27
C SER A 13 9.51 -30.25 1.43
N GLY A 14 8.24 -30.44 1.07
CA GLY A 14 7.15 -30.80 2.01
C GLY A 14 6.27 -29.67 2.54
N ARG A 15 6.63 -28.39 2.37
CA ARG A 15 5.74 -27.24 2.69
C ARG A 15 5.58 -26.39 1.45
N GLY A 16 4.35 -26.01 1.11
CA GLY A 16 4.07 -25.15 -0.04
C GLY A 16 4.93 -23.87 -0.04
N PRO A 17 5.14 -23.24 -1.21
CA PRO A 17 6.01 -22.09 -1.35
C PRO A 17 5.69 -20.99 -0.34
N LYS A 18 6.73 -20.44 0.29
CA LYS A 18 6.61 -19.36 1.26
C LYS A 18 5.91 -18.17 0.59
N VAL A 19 4.79 -17.74 1.15
CA VAL A 19 4.07 -16.56 0.67
C VAL A 19 4.80 -15.30 1.16
N PRO A 20 5.32 -14.44 0.26
CA PRO A 20 6.05 -13.25 0.67
C PRO A 20 5.15 -12.25 1.40
N SER A 21 5.74 -11.36 2.19
CA SER A 21 5.04 -10.32 2.96
C SER A 21 4.19 -9.40 2.08
N ILE A 22 4.64 -9.11 0.85
CA ILE A 22 3.89 -8.30 -0.12
C ILE A 22 2.49 -8.83 -0.40
N VAL A 23 2.33 -10.16 -0.53
CA VAL A 23 1.03 -10.80 -0.74
C VAL A 23 0.13 -10.60 0.47
N LYS A 24 0.70 -10.62 1.68
CA LYS A 24 -0.04 -10.30 2.90
C LYS A 24 -0.52 -8.83 2.92
N ASN A 25 0.27 -7.90 2.40
CA ASN A 25 -0.12 -6.49 2.28
C ASN A 25 -1.27 -6.32 1.27
N ILE A 26 -1.18 -6.96 0.11
CA ILE A 26 -2.24 -6.98 -0.91
C ILE A 26 -3.56 -7.52 -0.33
N ILE A 27 -3.50 -8.63 0.43
CA ILE A 27 -4.67 -9.17 1.14
C ILE A 27 -5.24 -8.13 2.12
N GLY A 28 -4.37 -7.40 2.82
CA GLY A 28 -4.75 -6.35 3.76
C GLY A 28 -5.46 -5.19 3.09
N GLU A 29 -4.94 -4.71 1.97
CA GLU A 29 -5.55 -3.62 1.19
C GLU A 29 -6.93 -3.99 0.66
N ILE A 30 -7.07 -5.18 0.07
CA ILE A 30 -8.35 -5.71 -0.40
C ILE A 30 -9.35 -5.82 0.76
N TYR A 31 -8.91 -6.40 1.88
CA TYR A 31 -9.75 -6.54 3.08
C TYR A 31 -10.20 -5.19 3.67
N VAL A 32 -9.34 -4.16 3.67
CA VAL A 32 -9.70 -2.84 4.20
C VAL A 32 -10.66 -2.10 3.27
N LYS A 33 -10.58 -2.34 1.95
CA LYS A 33 -11.53 -1.79 0.97
C LYS A 33 -12.94 -2.31 1.19
N ASP A 34 -13.09 -3.61 1.47
CA ASP A 34 -14.36 -4.22 1.85
C ASP A 34 -14.18 -5.35 2.88
N ARG A 35 -14.50 -5.04 4.14
CA ARG A 35 -14.33 -5.96 5.27
C ARG A 35 -15.35 -7.11 5.28
N GLN A 36 -16.42 -7.03 4.48
CA GLN A 36 -17.47 -8.05 4.43
C GLN A 36 -17.12 -9.20 3.47
N GLN A 37 -16.09 -9.03 2.65
CA GLN A 37 -15.69 -10.06 1.70
C GLN A 37 -15.30 -11.38 2.39
N THR A 38 -15.71 -12.45 1.75
CA THR A 38 -15.32 -13.82 2.10
C THR A 38 -13.87 -14.07 1.71
N ALA A 39 -13.25 -15.09 2.30
CA ALA A 39 -11.90 -15.49 1.93
C ALA A 39 -11.77 -15.90 0.44
N LYS A 40 -12.87 -16.37 -0.18
CA LYS A 40 -12.89 -16.75 -1.60
C LYS A 40 -12.87 -15.52 -2.51
N GLU A 41 -13.66 -14.49 -2.18
CA GLU A 41 -13.68 -13.23 -2.93
C GLU A 41 -12.33 -12.52 -2.84
N ILE A 42 -11.77 -12.42 -1.63
CA ILE A 42 -10.43 -11.84 -1.42
C ILE A 42 -9.37 -12.64 -2.19
N MET A 43 -9.45 -13.98 -2.19
CA MET A 43 -8.52 -14.81 -2.97
C MET A 43 -8.63 -14.51 -4.47
N ALA A 44 -9.85 -14.38 -5.01
CA ALA A 44 -10.06 -14.06 -6.42
C ALA A 44 -9.50 -12.68 -6.78
N GLU A 45 -9.67 -11.68 -5.92
CA GLU A 45 -9.09 -10.35 -6.11
C GLU A 45 -7.57 -10.34 -6.02
N VAL A 46 -6.99 -11.08 -5.07
CA VAL A 46 -5.53 -11.24 -4.98
C VAL A 46 -4.99 -11.90 -6.25
N HIS A 47 -5.64 -12.94 -6.76
CA HIS A 47 -5.22 -13.60 -8.00
C HIS A 47 -5.32 -12.67 -9.21
N LYS A 48 -6.42 -11.90 -9.30
CA LYS A 48 -6.58 -10.88 -10.34
C LYS A 48 -5.46 -9.85 -10.27
N TRP A 49 -5.20 -9.29 -9.09
CA TRP A 49 -4.16 -8.30 -8.87
C TRP A 49 -2.78 -8.85 -9.23
N LEU A 50 -2.44 -10.06 -8.78
CA LEU A 50 -1.16 -10.71 -9.12
C LEU A 50 -1.02 -10.93 -10.62
N LYS A 51 -2.09 -11.32 -11.31
CA LYS A 51 -2.09 -11.50 -12.77
C LYS A 51 -1.83 -10.17 -13.49
N GLU A 52 -2.52 -9.11 -13.10
CA GLU A 52 -2.41 -7.78 -13.71
C GLU A 52 -1.04 -7.14 -13.51
N HIS A 53 -0.39 -7.44 -12.38
CA HIS A 53 0.89 -6.84 -12.05
C HIS A 53 2.08 -7.72 -12.46
N GLY A 54 1.89 -8.96 -12.92
CA GLY A 54 2.99 -9.86 -13.30
C GLY A 54 3.58 -10.66 -12.14
N GLY A 55 2.81 -10.81 -11.06
CA GLY A 55 3.13 -11.68 -9.94
C GLY A 55 3.05 -13.19 -10.28
N PRO A 56 3.46 -14.07 -9.35
CA PRO A 56 3.51 -15.51 -9.60
C PRO A 56 2.15 -16.12 -9.96
N GLN A 57 2.04 -16.72 -11.14
CA GLN A 57 0.80 -17.35 -11.63
C GLN A 57 0.72 -18.86 -11.33
N ARG A 58 1.02 -19.25 -10.10
CA ARG A 58 0.92 -20.67 -9.71
C ARG A 58 -0.56 -21.03 -9.43
N PRO A 59 -1.09 -22.14 -9.98
CA PRO A 59 -2.48 -22.54 -9.75
C PRO A 59 -2.80 -22.63 -8.26
N GLY A 60 -3.81 -21.88 -7.82
CA GLY A 60 -4.27 -21.89 -6.43
C GLY A 60 -3.30 -21.24 -5.43
N TRP A 61 -2.33 -20.43 -5.88
CA TRP A 61 -1.43 -19.67 -5.01
C TRP A 61 -1.75 -18.16 -5.06
N PRO A 62 -1.80 -17.44 -3.92
CA PRO A 62 -1.84 -17.99 -2.56
C PRO A 62 -3.10 -18.84 -2.34
N GLY A 63 -2.95 -19.90 -1.54
CA GLY A 63 -4.05 -20.84 -1.27
C GLY A 63 -5.07 -20.31 -0.27
N LEU A 64 -6.31 -20.77 -0.37
CA LEU A 64 -7.44 -20.34 0.46
C LEU A 64 -7.15 -20.42 1.97
N SER A 65 -6.47 -21.48 2.42
CA SER A 65 -6.10 -21.65 3.84
C SER A 65 -5.14 -20.56 4.33
N TYR A 66 -4.24 -20.08 3.47
CA TYR A 66 -3.36 -18.95 3.80
C TYR A 66 -4.16 -17.66 3.92
N ILE A 67 -5.05 -17.38 2.95
CA ILE A 67 -5.95 -16.22 3.00
C ILE A 67 -6.76 -16.23 4.29
N GLN A 68 -7.41 -17.34 4.61
CA GLN A 68 -8.18 -17.52 5.85
C GLN A 68 -7.33 -17.22 7.09
N LYS A 69 -6.12 -17.78 7.18
CA LYS A 69 -5.19 -17.53 8.30
C LYS A 69 -4.81 -16.06 8.43
N VAL A 70 -4.60 -15.36 7.31
CA VAL A 70 -4.31 -13.92 7.31
C VAL A 70 -5.53 -13.13 7.77
N LEU A 71 -6.72 -13.44 7.23
CA LEU A 71 -7.97 -12.76 7.61
C LEU A 71 -8.34 -12.98 9.07
N THR A 72 -8.10 -14.17 9.63
CA THR A 72 -8.28 -14.40 11.08
C THR A 72 -7.45 -13.42 11.91
N LYS A 73 -6.21 -13.15 11.50
CA LYS A 73 -5.35 -12.16 12.17
C LYS A 73 -5.81 -10.72 11.95
N PHE A 74 -6.46 -10.42 10.82
CA PHE A 74 -6.96 -9.08 10.52
C PHE A 74 -8.29 -8.77 11.20
N ARG A 75 -9.10 -9.80 11.46
CA ARG A 75 -10.38 -9.72 12.17
C ARG A 75 -10.25 -9.73 13.69
N ASP A 76 -9.09 -10.13 14.22
CA ASP A 76 -8.81 -10.04 15.65
C ASP A 76 -9.03 -8.58 16.13
N PRO A 77 -9.84 -8.33 17.16
CA PRO A 77 -10.06 -6.98 17.71
C PRO A 77 -8.77 -6.27 18.14
N LYS A 78 -7.74 -7.04 18.53
CA LYS A 78 -6.40 -6.54 18.88
C LYS A 78 -5.53 -6.29 17.67
N SER A 79 -5.99 -6.66 16.48
CA SER A 79 -5.30 -6.38 15.23
C SER A 79 -5.23 -4.89 14.98
N LYS A 80 -4.14 -4.45 14.36
CA LYS A 80 -4.00 -3.07 13.86
C LYS A 80 -5.02 -2.75 12.76
N LEU A 81 -5.56 -3.78 12.11
CA LEU A 81 -6.62 -3.67 11.12
C LEU A 81 -8.02 -3.68 11.73
N SER A 82 -8.18 -3.64 13.05
CA SER A 82 -9.49 -3.42 13.67
C SER A 82 -10.09 -2.06 13.25
N PRO A 83 -11.43 -1.89 13.37
CA PRO A 83 -12.08 -0.62 13.07
C PRO A 83 -11.47 0.52 13.88
N ASP A 84 -11.02 1.56 13.19
CA ASP A 84 -10.39 2.74 13.79
C ASP A 84 -11.35 3.93 13.70
N PRO A 85 -11.43 4.78 14.74
CA PRO A 85 -12.13 6.05 14.64
C PRO A 85 -11.83 6.86 13.37
N GLU A 86 -10.59 6.82 12.87
CA GLU A 86 -10.19 7.51 11.64
C GLU A 86 -10.77 6.89 10.35
N ASP A 87 -11.25 5.65 10.41
CA ASP A 87 -11.88 4.97 9.28
C ASP A 87 -13.38 5.35 9.13
N ARG A 88 -13.93 6.17 10.04
CA ARG A 88 -15.31 6.69 9.96
C ARG A 88 -15.44 7.77 8.88
N PRO A 89 -16.66 7.98 8.33
CA PRO A 89 -16.90 9.10 7.42
C PRO A 89 -16.50 10.44 8.03
N TRP A 90 -15.75 11.24 7.27
CA TRP A 90 -15.36 12.57 7.66
C TRP A 90 -16.54 13.53 7.58
N SER A 91 -16.60 14.47 8.53
CA SER A 91 -17.50 15.60 8.50
C SER A 91 -16.81 16.84 9.09
N ARG A 92 -17.43 18.01 8.96
CA ARG A 92 -16.92 19.23 9.61
C ARG A 92 -16.77 19.09 11.14
N ILE A 93 -17.60 18.25 11.77
CA ILE A 93 -17.53 18.01 13.23
C ILE A 93 -16.23 17.27 13.58
N SER A 94 -15.70 16.45 12.66
CA SER A 94 -14.44 15.73 12.87
C SER A 94 -13.25 16.67 13.08
N LEU A 95 -13.32 17.93 12.64
CA LEU A 95 -12.26 18.93 12.83
C LEU A 95 -11.97 19.24 14.31
N ALA A 96 -12.93 19.01 15.21
CA ALA A 96 -12.72 19.18 16.64
C ALA A 96 -11.70 18.19 17.21
N GLN A 97 -11.58 17.00 16.61
CA GLN A 97 -10.69 15.93 17.08
C GLN A 97 -9.51 15.69 16.12
N TYR A 98 -9.71 15.94 14.83
CA TYR A 98 -8.75 15.69 13.76
C TYR A 98 -8.51 17.01 13.00
N PRO A 99 -7.68 17.90 13.56
CA PRO A 99 -7.49 19.23 12.99
C PRO A 99 -6.84 19.12 11.62
N ILE A 100 -7.38 19.90 10.67
CA ILE A 100 -6.83 20.08 9.33
C ILE A 100 -6.31 21.52 9.25
N PRO A 101 -5.10 21.76 8.72
CA PRO A 101 -4.58 23.12 8.54
C PRO A 101 -5.58 23.99 7.78
N PRO A 102 -5.88 25.23 8.23
CA PRO A 102 -6.86 26.09 7.57
C PRO A 102 -6.58 26.31 6.07
N ALA A 103 -5.31 26.38 5.69
CA ALA A 103 -4.89 26.52 4.29
C ALA A 103 -5.26 25.30 3.41
N ALA A 104 -5.37 24.11 3.99
CA ALA A 104 -5.72 22.88 3.29
C ALA A 104 -7.24 22.62 3.23
N LEU A 105 -8.04 23.25 4.10
CA LEU A 105 -9.48 23.03 4.19
C LEU A 105 -10.24 23.23 2.87
N PRO A 106 -9.97 24.28 2.05
CA PRO A 106 -10.66 24.44 0.77
C PRO A 106 -10.48 23.23 -0.15
N VAL A 107 -9.25 22.69 -0.23
CA VAL A 107 -8.95 21.51 -1.06
C VAL A 107 -9.61 20.26 -0.49
N VAL A 108 -9.57 20.07 0.83
CA VAL A 108 -10.27 18.94 1.49
C VAL A 108 -11.76 18.96 1.19
N LEU A 109 -12.40 20.13 1.23
CA LEU A 109 -13.82 20.28 0.89
C LEU A 109 -14.11 19.99 -0.58
N GLN A 110 -13.22 20.37 -1.50
CA GLN A 110 -13.34 20.04 -2.93
C GLN A 110 -13.25 18.54 -3.17
N VAL A 111 -12.24 17.87 -2.57
CA VAL A 111 -12.07 16.42 -2.66
C VAL A 111 -13.23 15.68 -1.99
N TRP A 112 -13.74 16.18 -0.86
CA TRP A 112 -14.92 15.63 -0.21
C TRP A 112 -16.16 15.72 -1.12
N ALA A 113 -16.44 16.88 -1.71
CA ALA A 113 -17.54 17.04 -2.67
C ALA A 113 -17.36 16.13 -3.91
N HIS A 114 -16.14 15.98 -4.40
CA HIS A 114 -15.81 15.03 -5.47
C HIS A 114 -16.10 13.58 -5.06
N SER A 115 -15.71 13.17 -3.85
CA SER A 115 -15.91 11.82 -3.32
C SER A 115 -17.40 11.46 -3.18
N LEU A 116 -18.24 12.43 -2.78
CA LEU A 116 -19.69 12.24 -2.67
C LEU A 116 -20.35 11.97 -4.03
N ARG A 117 -19.85 12.57 -5.12
CA ARG A 117 -20.35 12.28 -6.48
C ARG A 117 -20.03 10.86 -6.96
N LYS A 118 -19.12 10.16 -6.27
CA LYS A 118 -18.76 8.75 -6.51
C LYS A 118 -19.40 7.81 -5.50
N ASP A 119 -20.37 8.29 -4.70
CA ASP A 119 -21.04 7.54 -3.63
C ASP A 119 -20.08 6.95 -2.58
N LYS A 120 -18.93 7.59 -2.38
CA LYS A 120 -17.87 7.14 -1.45
C LYS A 120 -17.40 8.33 -0.62
N PRO A 121 -18.04 8.63 0.53
CA PRO A 121 -17.60 9.73 1.37
C PRO A 121 -16.17 9.49 1.87
N LEU A 122 -15.37 10.56 1.94
CA LEU A 122 -14.04 10.48 2.57
C LEU A 122 -14.15 9.94 3.99
N THR A 123 -13.20 9.11 4.39
CA THR A 123 -12.93 8.83 5.80
C THR A 123 -12.13 9.95 6.43
N ILE A 124 -12.08 10.00 7.76
CA ILE A 124 -11.24 10.97 8.49
C ILE A 124 -9.76 10.79 8.10
N ARG A 125 -9.28 9.55 8.03
CA ARG A 125 -7.91 9.21 7.58
C ARG A 125 -7.63 9.78 6.19
N GLN A 126 -8.56 9.59 5.25
CA GLN A 126 -8.41 10.11 3.89
C GLN A 126 -8.38 11.64 3.87
N ALA A 127 -9.24 12.31 4.64
CA ALA A 127 -9.23 13.77 4.74
C ALA A 127 -7.89 14.31 5.28
N LEU A 128 -7.28 13.62 6.25
CA LEU A 128 -5.94 13.95 6.74
C LEU A 128 -4.88 13.78 5.65
N TRP A 129 -4.96 12.71 4.84
CA TRP A 129 -4.05 12.53 3.69
C TRP A 129 -4.25 13.57 2.59
N VAL A 130 -5.49 13.95 2.28
CA VAL A 130 -5.76 15.07 1.36
C VAL A 130 -5.06 16.33 1.87
N ALA A 131 -5.16 16.61 3.17
CA ALA A 131 -4.49 17.77 3.76
C ALA A 131 -2.96 17.70 3.65
N ARG A 132 -2.34 16.52 3.78
CA ARG A 132 -0.89 16.34 3.64
C ARG A 132 -0.43 16.46 2.19
N LEU A 133 -1.21 15.95 1.25
CA LEU A 133 -0.85 15.84 -0.17
C LEU A 133 -1.29 17.05 -1.01
N ASN A 134 -2.07 17.98 -0.45
CA ASN A 134 -2.64 19.10 -1.21
C ASN A 134 -1.60 19.96 -1.94
N CYS A 135 -0.40 20.12 -1.36
CA CYS A 135 0.66 20.93 -1.98
C CYS A 135 1.28 20.25 -3.20
N ILE A 136 1.14 18.93 -3.31
CA ILE A 136 1.74 18.10 -4.35
C ILE A 136 0.78 17.98 -5.54
N PHE A 137 -0.51 17.79 -5.27
CA PHE A 137 -1.55 17.56 -6.29
C PHE A 137 -2.58 18.69 -6.37
N LYS A 138 -2.18 19.92 -6.07
CA LYS A 138 -3.09 21.06 -5.83
C LYS A 138 -4.12 21.26 -6.95
N ASP A 139 -3.72 21.04 -8.20
CA ASP A 139 -4.53 21.32 -9.38
C ASP A 139 -5.17 20.04 -9.99
N ASN A 140 -5.00 18.88 -9.36
CA ASN A 140 -5.54 17.61 -9.84
C ASN A 140 -6.33 16.90 -8.73
N ILE A 141 -7.61 17.27 -8.59
CA ILE A 141 -8.53 16.75 -7.56
C ILE A 141 -8.73 15.24 -7.67
N ASP A 142 -8.83 14.71 -8.89
CA ASP A 142 -9.02 13.28 -9.12
C ASP A 142 -7.81 12.50 -8.63
N MET A 143 -6.60 12.98 -8.96
CA MET A 143 -5.38 12.35 -8.51
C MET A 143 -5.16 12.50 -7.01
N LEU A 144 -5.45 13.67 -6.44
CA LEU A 144 -5.38 13.88 -5.00
C LEU A 144 -6.33 12.96 -4.23
N TRP A 145 -7.53 12.72 -4.79
CA TRP A 145 -8.46 11.74 -4.23
C TRP A 145 -7.87 10.33 -4.28
N VAL A 146 -7.40 9.86 -5.45
CA VAL A 146 -6.80 8.53 -5.60
C VAL A 146 -5.60 8.36 -4.66
N ALA A 147 -4.68 9.33 -4.64
CA ALA A 147 -3.52 9.34 -3.77
C ALA A 147 -3.91 9.26 -2.29
N SER A 148 -4.89 10.07 -1.85
CA SER A 148 -5.35 10.04 -0.46
C SER A 148 -5.96 8.70 -0.05
N VAL A 149 -6.69 8.05 -0.95
CA VAL A 149 -7.26 6.72 -0.72
C VAL A 149 -6.14 5.69 -0.58
N THR A 150 -5.20 5.65 -1.53
CA THR A 150 -4.04 4.73 -1.49
C THR A 150 -3.20 4.93 -0.24
N SER A 151 -2.80 6.17 0.07
CA SER A 151 -2.01 6.47 1.27
C SER A 151 -2.75 6.11 2.56
N SER A 152 -4.07 6.30 2.62
CA SER A 152 -4.86 5.90 3.79
C SER A 152 -4.87 4.37 4.01
N TYR A 153 -4.89 3.59 2.93
CA TYR A 153 -4.79 2.13 3.03
C TYR A 153 -3.39 1.69 3.43
N HIS A 154 -2.36 2.30 2.85
CA HIS A 154 -0.97 1.99 3.20
C HIS A 154 -0.69 2.33 4.67
N GLU A 155 -1.11 3.50 5.16
CA GLU A 155 -0.98 3.85 6.57
C GLU A 155 -1.59 2.78 7.47
N LYS A 156 -2.80 2.30 7.13
CA LYS A 156 -3.52 1.30 7.90
C LYS A 156 -2.90 -0.10 7.82
N VAL A 157 -2.57 -0.57 6.62
CA VAL A 157 -2.08 -1.94 6.34
C VAL A 157 -0.63 -2.10 6.77
N LEU A 158 0.20 -1.11 6.46
CA LEU A 158 1.63 -1.13 6.74
C LEU A 158 1.95 -0.55 8.12
N ASN A 159 0.96 0.06 8.79
CA ASN A 159 1.12 0.68 10.12
C ASN A 159 2.25 1.71 10.11
N LEU A 160 2.12 2.74 9.27
CA LEU A 160 3.12 3.79 9.04
C LEU A 160 3.24 4.80 10.20
N ASN A 161 2.90 4.37 11.41
CA ASN A 161 3.04 5.14 12.63
C ASN A 161 4.51 5.24 13.10
N ALA A 162 5.40 4.49 12.46
CA ALA A 162 6.84 4.56 12.65
C ALA A 162 7.53 4.45 11.27
N TYR A 163 8.69 5.10 11.14
CA TYR A 163 9.53 4.94 9.96
C TYR A 163 9.95 3.47 9.86
N PRO A 164 9.94 2.84 8.68
CA PRO A 164 10.31 1.44 8.53
C PRO A 164 11.77 1.21 8.94
N ASP A 165 12.01 0.15 9.70
CA ASP A 165 13.33 -0.22 10.23
C ASP A 165 14.05 -1.30 9.41
N THR A 166 13.35 -1.87 8.43
CA THR A 166 13.89 -2.88 7.51
C THR A 166 14.08 -2.30 6.12
N LYS A 167 15.16 -2.72 5.46
CA LYS A 167 15.50 -2.30 4.10
C LYS A 167 14.39 -2.61 3.11
N GLU A 168 13.82 -3.80 3.21
CA GLU A 168 12.76 -4.28 2.33
C GLU A 168 11.49 -3.43 2.46
N ALA A 169 11.16 -2.99 3.68
CA ALA A 169 10.03 -2.10 3.91
C ALA A 169 10.31 -0.69 3.36
N ILE A 170 11.50 -0.14 3.58
CA ILE A 170 11.90 1.16 3.02
C ILE A 170 11.81 1.16 1.50
N SER A 171 12.33 0.13 0.83
CA SER A 171 12.27 0.01 -0.63
C SER A 171 10.85 0.01 -1.17
N TRP A 172 9.93 -0.69 -0.50
CA TRP A 172 8.52 -0.68 -0.88
C TRP A 172 7.95 0.73 -0.85
N HIS A 173 8.22 1.49 0.22
CA HIS A 173 7.77 2.88 0.32
C HIS A 173 8.35 3.77 -0.76
N TRP A 174 9.63 3.62 -1.07
CA TRP A 174 10.28 4.41 -2.11
C TRP A 174 9.72 4.13 -3.50
N VAL A 175 9.42 2.87 -3.81
CA VAL A 175 8.79 2.50 -5.08
C VAL A 175 7.38 3.08 -5.21
N GLU A 176 6.60 3.03 -4.13
CA GLU A 176 5.26 3.62 -4.09
C GLU A 176 5.30 5.15 -4.23
N ASP A 177 6.20 5.81 -3.50
CA ASP A 177 6.41 7.25 -3.60
C ASP A 177 6.88 7.64 -5.01
N ALA A 178 7.83 6.89 -5.58
CA ALA A 178 8.32 7.08 -6.94
C ALA A 178 7.20 6.97 -7.97
N TYR A 179 6.36 5.94 -7.85
CA TYR A 179 5.22 5.75 -8.72
C TYR A 179 4.23 6.91 -8.59
N LEU A 180 3.88 7.27 -7.35
CA LEU A 180 2.95 8.35 -7.04
C LEU A 180 3.45 9.71 -7.58
N TYR A 181 4.73 10.03 -7.39
CA TYR A 181 5.32 11.28 -7.88
C TYR A 181 5.51 11.27 -9.39
N GLY A 182 5.90 10.13 -9.95
CA GLY A 182 6.05 10.00 -11.39
C GLY A 182 4.76 10.27 -12.15
N GLN A 183 3.62 9.88 -11.58
CA GLN A 183 2.31 10.17 -12.16
C GLN A 183 1.95 11.68 -12.18
N ILE A 184 2.65 12.52 -11.41
CA ILE A 184 2.53 13.99 -11.50
C ILE A 184 3.17 14.49 -12.80
N ALA A 185 4.28 13.87 -13.22
CA ALA A 185 5.03 14.29 -14.39
C ALA A 185 4.40 13.75 -15.67
N ASP A 186 4.28 12.42 -15.77
CA ASP A 186 3.60 11.70 -16.86
C ASP A 186 3.56 10.20 -16.50
N ALA A 187 2.56 9.46 -16.98
CA ALA A 187 2.43 8.02 -16.70
C ALA A 187 3.65 7.21 -17.17
N ASN A 188 4.30 7.61 -18.28
CA ASN A 188 5.51 6.95 -18.76
C ASN A 188 6.71 7.26 -17.86
N ILE A 189 6.83 8.51 -17.42
CA ILE A 189 7.89 8.97 -16.50
C ILE A 189 7.78 8.22 -15.16
N ALA A 190 6.57 7.90 -14.69
CA ALA A 190 6.38 7.12 -13.49
C ALA A 190 7.03 5.75 -13.55
N THR A 191 6.87 5.06 -14.68
CA THR A 191 7.47 3.75 -14.88
C THR A 191 8.99 3.83 -14.88
N ASP A 192 9.55 4.83 -15.57
CA ASP A 192 11.00 5.01 -15.67
C ASP A 192 11.63 5.34 -14.32
N ILE A 193 11.04 6.26 -13.55
CA ILE A 193 11.53 6.61 -12.21
C ILE A 193 11.45 5.41 -11.27
N THR A 194 10.34 4.66 -11.31
CA THR A 194 10.20 3.44 -10.50
C THR A 194 11.28 2.42 -10.82
N ASN A 195 11.54 2.15 -12.11
CA ASN A 195 12.59 1.22 -12.53
C ASN A 195 13.98 1.71 -12.09
N MET A 196 14.27 3.01 -12.25
CA MET A 196 15.54 3.59 -11.82
C MET A 196 15.77 3.45 -10.31
N ILE A 197 14.74 3.71 -9.50
CA ILE A 197 14.83 3.58 -8.04
C ILE A 197 15.01 2.12 -7.65
N GLN A 198 14.34 1.20 -8.35
CA GLN A 198 14.50 -0.23 -8.12
C GLN A 198 15.93 -0.70 -8.43
N ASP A 199 16.48 -0.31 -9.58
CA ASP A 199 17.86 -0.63 -9.97
C ASP A 199 18.88 -0.08 -8.96
N GLU A 200 18.66 1.13 -8.47
CA GLU A 200 19.53 1.76 -7.48
C GLU A 200 19.46 1.06 -6.12
N LEU A 201 18.25 0.68 -5.68
CA LEU A 201 18.06 -0.08 -4.45
C LEU A 201 18.75 -1.44 -4.53
N GLU A 202 18.66 -2.13 -5.68
CA GLU A 202 19.31 -3.42 -5.88
C GLU A 202 20.85 -3.30 -5.78
N LYS A 203 21.44 -2.28 -6.40
CA LYS A 203 22.89 -2.01 -6.30
C LYS A 203 23.33 -1.75 -4.86
N GLN A 204 22.58 -0.92 -4.14
CA GLN A 204 22.91 -0.59 -2.74
C GLN A 204 22.78 -1.80 -1.82
N PHE A 205 21.85 -2.71 -2.11
CA PHE A 205 21.66 -3.93 -1.32
C PHE A 205 22.75 -4.97 -1.59
N GLN A 206 23.09 -5.23 -2.84
CA GLN A 206 24.19 -6.12 -3.20
C GLN A 206 25.52 -5.67 -2.57
N ALA A 207 25.83 -4.36 -2.65
CA ALA A 207 27.04 -3.81 -2.05
C ALA A 207 27.11 -3.96 -0.51
N GLY A 208 25.96 -4.04 0.17
CA GLY A 208 25.88 -4.23 1.62
C GLY A 208 26.13 -5.67 2.06
N GLU A 209 25.79 -6.66 1.24
CA GLU A 209 26.00 -8.09 1.53
C GLU A 209 27.47 -8.46 1.36
N THR A 210 28.10 -8.04 0.27
CA THR A 210 29.54 -8.30 0.01
C THR A 210 30.45 -7.74 1.11
N ARG A 211 30.07 -6.61 1.73
CA ARG A 211 30.81 -6.03 2.86
C ARG A 211 30.71 -6.84 4.15
N LYS A 212 29.57 -7.51 4.40
CA LYS A 212 29.38 -8.36 5.58
C LYS A 212 30.14 -9.68 5.45
N GLU A 213 30.17 -10.26 4.26
CA GLU A 213 30.95 -11.48 3.97
C GLU A 213 32.44 -11.23 4.17
N ALA A 214 32.98 -10.13 3.63
CA ALA A 214 34.39 -9.76 3.80
C ALA A 214 34.80 -9.44 5.26
N GLN A 215 33.84 -9.13 6.15
CA GLN A 215 34.10 -8.91 7.58
C GLN A 215 34.06 -10.21 8.40
N ASN A 216 33.33 -11.23 7.97
CA ASN A 216 33.25 -12.52 8.65
C ASN A 216 34.43 -13.45 8.32
N GLU A 217 35.20 -13.14 7.27
CA GLU A 217 36.41 -13.88 6.87
C GLU A 217 37.70 -13.38 7.55
N ARG A 218 37.59 -12.41 8.47
CA ARG A 218 38.71 -11.85 9.27
C ARG A 218 38.57 -12.22 10.73
#